data_AF-A0A8C0TBF5-F1
#
_entry.id   AF-A0A8C0TBF5-F1
#
_cell.length_a   1.000
_cell.length_b   1.000
_cell.length_c   1.000
_cell.angle_alpha   90.00
_cell.angle_beta   90.00
_cell.angle_gamma   90.00
#
_symmetry.space_group_name_H-M   'P 1'
#
loop_
_entity.id
_entity.type
_entity.pdbx_description
1 polymer ?
#
loop_
_entity_poly.entity_id
_entity_poly.type
_entity_poly.pdbx_seq_one_letter_code
_entity_poly.pdbx_strand_id
1 'polypeptide(L)'
;MTKNKGHGCAAYTFNIEVVRFGRGEKLPDVAMKPPTLFPDTDYKPVPLKTGNSEDNMLALKQELRDAMKRMPYHIEIPEEKQGVGSLKIY
;
A
#
# COMPACT_ATOMS: atom_id res chain seq x y z
N MET A 1 -36.38 30.47 4.60
CA MET A 1 -36.18 29.81 5.90
C MET A 1 -36.58 28.35 5.76
N THR A 2 -35.63 27.47 5.43
CA THR A 2 -35.92 26.05 5.18
C THR A 2 -35.52 25.25 6.42
N LYS A 3 -36.52 24.80 7.19
CA LYS A 3 -36.34 23.91 8.34
C LYS A 3 -35.85 22.55 7.85
N ASN A 4 -34.58 22.23 8.06
CA ASN A 4 -34.04 20.90 7.81
C ASN A 4 -34.69 19.93 8.81
N LYS A 5 -35.36 18.91 8.28
CA LYS A 5 -36.15 17.91 8.99
C LYS A 5 -35.19 17.02 9.78
N GLY A 6 -35.16 17.21 11.11
CA GLY A 6 -34.30 16.44 12.00
C GLY A 6 -34.54 14.95 11.85
N HIS A 7 -33.48 14.20 11.60
CA HIS A 7 -33.48 12.76 11.82
C HIS A 7 -33.54 12.55 13.32
N GLY A 8 -34.72 12.26 13.86
CA GLY A 8 -34.85 11.83 15.25
C GLY A 8 -33.98 10.60 15.45
N CYS A 9 -33.08 10.64 16.45
CA CYS A 9 -32.31 9.47 16.85
C CYS A 9 -33.30 8.37 17.23
N ALA A 10 -33.43 7.34 16.39
CA ALA A 10 -34.11 6.12 16.79
C ALA A 10 -33.40 5.58 18.03
N ALA A 11 -34.15 5.23 19.08
CA ALA A 11 -33.57 4.67 20.28
C ALA A 11 -32.78 3.41 19.92
N TYR A 12 -31.51 3.34 20.36
CA TYR A 12 -30.69 2.15 20.17
C TYR A 12 -31.24 1.00 21.03
N THR A 13 -30.99 -0.24 20.63
CA THR A 13 -31.36 -1.43 21.42
C THR A 13 -30.58 -1.56 22.74
N PHE A 14 -29.48 -0.82 22.89
CA PHE A 14 -28.66 -0.76 24.10
C PHE A 14 -28.76 0.62 24.78
N ASN A 15 -28.43 0.67 26.08
CA ASN A 15 -28.44 1.91 26.85
C ASN A 15 -27.20 2.77 26.54
N ILE A 16 -27.42 3.94 25.94
CA ILE A 16 -26.41 4.93 25.57
C ILE A 16 -25.70 5.54 26.81
N GLU A 17 -26.41 5.68 27.93
CA GLU A 17 -25.87 6.27 29.17
C GLU A 17 -24.77 5.39 29.78
N VAL A 18 -24.84 4.06 29.57
CA VAL A 18 -23.78 3.11 29.98
C VAL A 18 -22.53 3.27 29.11
N VAL A 19 -22.70 3.70 27.86
CA VAL A 19 -21.61 4.05 26.93
C VAL A 19 -21.03 5.44 27.24
N ARG A 20 -21.44 6.05 28.36
CA ARG A 20 -21.02 7.37 28.86
C ARG A 20 -21.43 8.56 27.99
N PHE A 21 -22.46 8.38 27.17
CA PHE A 21 -23.13 9.50 26.50
C PHE A 21 -24.37 9.89 27.31
N GLY A 22 -24.34 11.09 27.87
CA GLY A 22 -25.46 11.69 28.59
C GLY A 22 -26.62 12.08 27.68
N ARG A 23 -27.80 12.30 28.26
CA ARG A 23 -28.98 12.78 27.52
C ARG A 23 -28.70 14.15 26.90
N GLY A 24 -28.81 14.23 25.58
CA GLY A 24 -28.56 15.47 24.82
C GLY A 24 -27.08 15.79 24.60
N GLU A 25 -26.17 14.91 24.98
CA GLU A 25 -24.75 15.06 24.62
C GLU A 25 -24.53 14.86 23.11
N LYS A 26 -23.54 15.56 22.56
CA LYS A 26 -23.22 15.50 21.15
C LYS A 26 -22.61 14.13 20.82
N LEU A 27 -23.38 13.30 20.11
CA LEU A 27 -22.87 12.07 19.50
C LEU A 27 -21.82 12.40 18.43
N PRO A 28 -20.86 11.51 18.17
CA PRO A 28 -19.90 11.68 17.08
C PRO A 28 -20.61 11.94 15.76
N ASP A 29 -20.03 12.80 14.94
CA ASP A 29 -20.58 13.13 13.64
C ASP A 29 -20.58 11.89 12.73
N VAL A 30 -21.67 11.69 11.98
CA VAL A 30 -21.80 10.54 11.07
C VAL A 30 -20.84 10.70 9.91
N ALA A 31 -19.96 9.71 9.70
CA ALA A 31 -19.08 9.69 8.54
C ALA A 31 -19.89 9.50 7.25
N MET A 32 -19.89 10.51 6.37
CA MET A 32 -20.61 10.49 5.09
C MET A 32 -19.91 9.64 4.01
N LYS A 33 -18.59 9.49 4.11
CA LYS A 33 -17.75 8.78 3.14
C LYS A 33 -16.75 7.89 3.89
N PRO A 34 -16.42 6.68 3.37
CA PRO A 34 -15.33 5.90 3.93
C PRO A 34 -14.01 6.69 3.88
N PRO A 35 -13.11 6.49 4.87
CA PRO A 35 -11.75 7.02 4.81
C PRO A 35 -11.04 6.58 3.52
N THR A 36 -10.11 7.41 3.05
CA THR A 36 -9.28 7.05 1.88
C THR A 36 -8.34 5.89 2.21
N LEU A 37 -7.96 5.10 1.20
CA LEU A 37 -6.99 4.00 1.38
C LEU A 37 -5.62 4.48 1.86
N PHE A 38 -5.25 5.70 1.47
CA PHE A 38 -4.00 6.34 1.85
C PHE A 38 -4.34 7.66 2.54
N PRO A 39 -4.33 7.70 3.88
CA PRO A 39 -4.48 8.95 4.62
C PRO A 39 -3.20 9.78 4.48
N ASP A 40 -3.33 11.10 4.60
CA ASP A 40 -2.18 11.98 4.65
C ASP A 40 -1.37 11.75 5.93
N THR A 41 -0.05 11.66 5.79
CA THR A 41 0.88 11.54 6.91
C THR A 41 1.44 12.91 7.28
N ASP A 42 1.54 13.18 8.59
CA ASP A 42 2.10 14.43 9.12
C ASP A 42 3.58 14.61 8.74
N TYR A 43 4.31 13.50 8.61
CA TYR A 43 5.72 13.50 8.28
C TYR A 43 5.99 12.80 6.96
N LYS A 44 7.02 13.29 6.26
CA LYS A 44 7.55 12.69 5.03
C LYS A 44 8.88 11.98 5.32
N PRO A 45 9.22 10.94 4.55
CA PRO A 45 10.50 10.27 4.72
C PRO A 45 11.67 11.23 4.46
N VAL A 46 12.79 10.96 5.13
CA VAL A 46 14.02 11.75 4.98
C VAL A 46 14.57 11.57 3.55
N PRO A 47 15.01 12.65 2.88
CA PRO A 47 15.64 12.55 1.56
C PRO A 47 16.86 11.62 1.56
N LEU A 48 17.10 10.98 0.42
CA LEU A 48 18.28 10.14 0.24
C LEU A 48 19.57 10.96 0.36
N LYS A 49 20.65 10.30 0.81
CA LYS A 49 21.98 10.91 0.85
C LYS A 49 22.49 11.08 -0.58
N THR A 50 23.09 12.23 -0.85
CA THR A 50 23.69 12.57 -2.15
C THR A 50 25.19 12.72 -1.98
N GLY A 51 25.95 12.33 -3.00
CA GLY A 51 27.39 12.53 -3.06
C GLY A 51 28.08 11.42 -3.85
N ASN A 52 29.29 11.70 -4.33
CA ASN A 52 30.04 10.80 -5.21
C ASN A 52 30.22 9.38 -4.65
N SER A 53 30.38 9.23 -3.35
CA SER A 53 30.50 7.90 -2.72
C SER A 53 29.20 7.10 -2.76
N GLU A 54 28.07 7.76 -2.53
CA GLU A 54 26.74 7.13 -2.55
C GLU A 54 26.38 6.77 -4.00
N ASP A 55 26.61 7.68 -4.93
CA ASP A 55 26.35 7.46 -6.37
C ASP A 55 27.24 6.33 -6.93
N ASN A 56 28.50 6.26 -6.51
CA ASN A 56 29.40 5.18 -6.89
C ASN A 56 28.93 3.82 -6.35
N MET A 57 28.51 3.76 -5.08
CA MET A 57 27.99 2.52 -4.48
C MET A 57 26.69 2.08 -5.17
N LEU A 58 25.83 3.02 -5.57
CA LEU A 58 24.61 2.74 -6.34
C LEU A 58 24.94 2.16 -7.73
N ALA A 59 25.90 2.74 -8.44
CA ALA A 59 26.36 2.22 -9.73
C ALA A 59 26.95 0.80 -9.57
N LEU A 60 27.84 0.60 -8.60
CA LEU A 60 28.45 -0.69 -8.31
C LEU A 60 27.40 -1.77 -7.99
N LYS A 61 26.38 -1.43 -7.21
CA LYS A 61 25.27 -2.34 -6.90
C LYS A 61 24.51 -2.78 -8.15
N GLN A 62 24.34 -1.89 -9.13
CA GLN A 62 23.69 -2.21 -10.40
C GLN A 62 24.57 -3.13 -11.25
N GLU A 63 25.86 -2.80 -11.41
CA GLU A 63 26.82 -3.61 -12.14
C GLU A 63 26.92 -5.03 -11.56
N LEU A 64 26.99 -5.14 -10.23
CA LEU A 64 27.04 -6.44 -9.56
C LEU A 64 25.77 -7.25 -9.81
N ARG A 65 24.59 -6.63 -9.80
CA ARG A 65 23.32 -7.33 -10.10
C ARG A 65 23.36 -7.97 -11.48
N ASP A 66 23.88 -7.26 -12.47
CA ASP A 66 23.95 -7.75 -13.85
C ASP A 66 25.07 -8.79 -14.02
N ALA A 67 26.21 -8.59 -13.37
CA ALA A 67 27.29 -9.57 -13.34
C ALA A 67 26.85 -10.88 -12.69
N MET A 68 26.14 -10.82 -11.56
CA MET A 68 25.66 -12.00 -10.84
C MET A 68 24.70 -12.84 -11.65
N LYS A 69 23.84 -12.24 -12.47
CA LYS A 69 22.93 -12.99 -13.37
C LYS A 69 23.67 -13.80 -14.43
N ARG A 70 24.89 -13.39 -14.81
CA ARG A 70 25.72 -14.09 -15.81
C ARG A 70 26.63 -15.15 -15.19
N MET A 71 26.73 -15.18 -13.87
CA MET A 71 27.57 -16.16 -13.18
C MET A 71 26.92 -17.54 -13.21
N PRO A 72 27.71 -18.62 -13.22
CA PRO A 72 27.20 -19.99 -13.20
C PRO A 72 26.40 -20.33 -11.92
N TYR A 73 26.49 -19.49 -10.89
CA TYR A 73 25.71 -19.60 -9.67
C TYR A 73 24.27 -19.09 -9.82
N HIS A 74 23.93 -18.40 -10.92
CA HIS A 74 22.57 -18.02 -11.23
C HIS A 74 21.84 -19.20 -11.88
N ILE A 75 21.20 -20.02 -11.05
CA ILE A 75 20.43 -21.17 -11.53
C ILE A 75 19.11 -20.66 -12.11
N GLU A 76 18.96 -20.79 -13.43
CA GLU A 76 17.71 -20.51 -14.13
C GLU A 76 16.72 -21.67 -13.93
N ILE A 77 15.43 -21.34 -13.87
CA ILE A 77 14.39 -22.36 -13.86
C ILE A 77 14.36 -22.99 -15.26
N PRO A 78 14.54 -24.32 -15.39
CA PRO A 78 14.52 -24.96 -16.70
C PRO A 78 13.17 -24.72 -17.36
N GLU A 79 13.20 -24.29 -18.62
CA GLU A 79 12.01 -24.11 -19.42
C GLU A 79 11.31 -25.47 -19.61
N GLU A 80 10.00 -25.53 -19.35
CA GLU A 80 9.20 -26.73 -19.60
C GLU A 80 9.34 -27.08 -21.09
N LYS A 81 9.68 -28.33 -21.40
CA LYS A 81 10.03 -28.81 -22.74
C LYS A 81 9.07 -28.24 -23.80
N GLN A 82 9.52 -27.24 -24.55
CA GLN A 82 8.86 -26.89 -25.80
C GLN A 82 8.93 -28.13 -26.71
N GLY A 83 7.76 -28.62 -27.10
CA GLY A 83 7.60 -29.87 -27.83
C GLY A 83 8.51 -29.94 -29.06
N VAL A 84 9.09 -31.13 -29.25
CA VAL A 84 9.79 -31.66 -30.44
C VAL A 84 9.69 -30.75 -31.67
N GLY A 85 10.72 -29.96 -31.92
CA GLY A 85 10.74 -28.95 -32.99
C GLY A 85 11.92 -29.05 -33.94
N SER A 86 11.78 -29.92 -34.95
CA SER A 86 12.38 -29.82 -36.30
C SER A 86 13.91 -29.80 -36.45
N LEU A 87 14.54 -30.99 -36.36
CA LEU A 87 15.82 -31.22 -37.03
C LEU A 87 15.54 -31.35 -38.55
N LYS A 88 15.60 -30.24 -39.30
CA LYS A 88 15.63 -30.31 -40.77
C LYS A 88 17.04 -30.70 -41.20
N ILE A 89 17.17 -31.97 -41.52
CA ILE A 89 18.35 -32.55 -42.18
C ILE A 89 18.22 -32.19 -43.67
N TYR A 90 19.14 -31.37 -44.19
CA TYR A 90 19.39 -31.21 -45.62
C TYR A 90 20.78 -31.78 -45.92
#